data_AF-A0ABD3ST03-F1
#
_entry.id   AF-A0ABD3ST03-F1
#
_cell.length_a   1.000
_cell.length_b   1.000
_cell.length_c   1.000
_cell.angle_alpha   90.00
_cell.angle_beta   90.00
_cell.angle_gamma   90.00
#
_symmetry.space_group_name_H-M   'P 1'
#
loop_
_entity.id
_entity.type
_entity.pdbx_description
1 polymer ?
#
loop_
_entity_poly.entity_id
_entity_poly.type
_entity_poly.pdbx_seq_one_letter_code
_entity_poly.pdbx_strand_id
1 'polypeptide(L)'
;MTTTIDPFKKGTQVEVSLEEEGFRGSWFSATVISQFPNRYNPNKSRLLLEFHNLTTSSSDDTPLQQTVDIILVRPTPPRESRRHFNVGEDVDAFHDDGWWEGNVTAVLNIDGGGRRYSVYFRCSREQIDFSESQLRLHREWVYGIWIPPLEDHS
;
A
#
# COMPACT_ATOMS: atom_id res chain seq x y z
N MET A 1 -13.12 -15.28 24.67
CA MET A 1 -11.69 -15.12 24.36
C MET A 1 -11.60 -14.74 22.89
N THR A 2 -11.51 -13.45 22.58
CA THR A 2 -11.23 -12.98 21.22
C THR A 2 -9.76 -13.24 20.95
N THR A 3 -9.46 -14.25 20.12
CA THR A 3 -8.12 -14.47 19.61
C THR A 3 -7.72 -13.24 18.80
N THR A 4 -6.88 -12.37 19.36
CA THR A 4 -6.22 -11.32 18.59
C THR A 4 -5.38 -12.01 17.53
N ILE A 5 -5.84 -11.98 16.27
CA ILE A 5 -5.09 -12.47 15.13
C ILE A 5 -3.90 -11.52 14.99
N ASP A 6 -2.68 -12.04 15.16
CA ASP A 6 -1.46 -11.29 14.87
C ASP A 6 -1.43 -10.98 13.36
N PRO A 7 -1.57 -9.71 12.94
CA PRO A 7 -1.63 -9.34 11.54
C PRO A 7 -0.25 -9.45 10.86
N PHE A 8 0.82 -9.70 11.60
CA PHE A 8 2.19 -9.73 11.10
C PHE A 8 2.83 -11.11 11.25
N LYS A 9 2.07 -12.18 11.46
CA LYS A 9 2.62 -13.54 11.58
C LYS A 9 3.38 -13.93 10.29
N LYS A 10 4.37 -14.83 10.42
CA LYS A 10 5.11 -15.39 9.28
C LYS A 10 4.16 -15.92 8.19
N GLY A 11 4.46 -15.58 6.95
CA GLY A 11 3.68 -15.92 5.75
C GLY A 11 2.55 -14.93 5.44
N THR A 12 2.32 -13.92 6.27
CA THR A 12 1.29 -12.90 6.02
C THR A 12 1.80 -11.87 5.02
N GLN A 13 0.92 -11.44 4.10
CA GLN A 13 1.19 -10.32 3.20
C GLN A 13 0.93 -9.00 3.93
N VAL A 14 1.83 -8.05 3.71
CA VAL A 14 1.85 -6.74 4.36
C VAL A 14 2.24 -5.68 3.34
N GLU A 15 2.03 -4.42 3.69
CA GLU A 15 2.55 -3.29 2.95
C GLU A 15 3.56 -2.52 3.80
N VAL A 16 4.60 -2.03 3.13
CA VAL A 16 5.75 -1.36 3.77
C VAL A 16 5.93 0.01 3.17
N SER A 17 6.06 1.02 4.02
CA SER A 17 6.50 2.35 3.60
C SER A 17 8.02 2.44 3.73
N LEU A 18 8.70 2.86 2.65
CA LEU A 18 10.14 3.08 2.65
C LEU A 18 10.40 4.57 2.88
N GLU A 19 11.25 4.89 3.86
CA GLU A 19 11.58 6.27 4.24
C GLU A 19 12.67 6.90 3.37
N GLU A 20 13.24 6.13 2.43
CA GLU A 20 14.27 6.60 1.50
C GLU A 20 13.74 7.71 0.57
N GLU A 21 14.61 8.67 0.25
CA GLU A 21 14.24 9.78 -0.64
C GLU A 21 13.81 9.23 -2.01
N GLY A 22 12.65 9.70 -2.49
CA GLY A 22 12.01 9.18 -3.70
C GLY A 22 10.87 8.18 -3.43
N PHE A 23 10.84 7.51 -2.28
CA PHE A 23 9.79 6.53 -1.94
C PHE A 23 8.72 7.05 -1.00
N ARG A 24 8.80 8.33 -0.60
CA ARG A 24 7.85 8.92 0.34
C ARG A 24 6.42 8.92 -0.22
N GLY A 25 5.49 8.37 0.56
CA GLY A 25 4.08 8.23 0.17
C GLY A 25 3.78 6.96 -0.62
N SER A 26 4.75 6.05 -0.73
CA SER A 26 4.57 4.75 -1.36
C SER A 26 4.40 3.62 -0.33
N TRP A 27 3.70 2.58 -0.77
CA TRP A 27 3.48 1.33 -0.05
C TRP A 27 3.83 0.14 -0.96
N PHE A 28 4.82 -0.64 -0.57
CA PHE A 28 5.27 -1.82 -1.32
C PHE A 28 4.77 -3.11 -0.68
N SER A 29 4.30 -4.03 -1.51
CA SER A 29 3.83 -5.35 -1.07
C SER A 29 4.99 -6.25 -0.69
N ALA A 30 4.87 -6.90 0.47
CA ALA A 30 5.86 -7.85 0.97
C ALA A 30 5.22 -9.00 1.75
N THR A 31 6.00 -10.07 1.98
CA THR A 31 5.63 -11.20 2.84
C THR A 31 6.48 -11.21 4.10
N VAL A 32 5.87 -11.45 5.26
CA VAL A 32 6.61 -11.62 6.52
C VAL A 32 7.36 -12.96 6.53
N ILE A 33 8.68 -12.90 6.63
CA ILE A 33 9.56 -14.07 6.72
C ILE A 33 9.87 -14.42 8.18
N SER A 34 10.12 -13.41 9.01
CA SER A 34 10.44 -13.58 10.44
C SER A 34 10.06 -12.34 11.25
N GLN A 35 9.87 -12.54 12.57
CA GLN A 35 9.59 -11.49 13.54
C GLN A 35 10.73 -11.38 14.55
N PHE A 36 11.11 -10.16 14.90
CA PHE A 36 12.07 -9.84 15.94
C PHE A 36 11.40 -8.93 16.98
N PRO A 37 10.61 -9.50 17.91
CA PRO A 37 9.86 -8.72 18.87
C PRO A 37 10.79 -8.07 19.90
N ASN A 38 10.57 -6.78 20.17
CA ASN A 38 11.23 -6.08 21.26
C ASN A 38 10.33 -6.08 22.50
N ARG A 39 10.74 -6.84 23.52
CA ARG A 39 9.94 -7.04 24.75
C ARG A 39 9.76 -5.77 25.60
N TYR A 40 10.64 -4.79 25.47
CA TYR A 40 10.61 -3.57 26.26
C TYR A 40 9.87 -2.44 25.55
N ASN A 41 9.94 -2.41 24.22
CA ASN A 41 9.24 -1.42 23.41
C ASN A 41 8.71 -2.08 22.12
N PRO A 42 7.44 -2.50 22.09
CA PRO A 42 6.84 -3.16 20.93
C PRO A 42 6.95 -2.35 19.63
N ASN A 43 6.97 -1.01 19.70
CA ASN A 43 7.11 -0.14 18.52
C ASN A 43 8.53 -0.17 17.92
N LYS A 44 9.51 -0.76 18.62
CA LYS A 44 10.86 -1.04 18.10
C LYS A 44 11.05 -2.50 17.71
N SER A 45 9.97 -3.26 17.59
CA SER A 45 10.01 -4.59 17.00
C SER A 45 10.32 -4.47 15.51
N ARG A 46 10.95 -5.50 14.95
CA ARG A 46 11.31 -5.53 13.54
C ARG A 46 10.77 -6.77 12.86
N LEU A 47 10.59 -6.68 11.55
CA LEU A 47 10.17 -7.78 10.69
C LEU A 47 11.22 -7.99 9.60
N LEU A 48 11.59 -9.24 9.33
CA LEU A 48 12.25 -9.60 8.08
C LEU A 48 11.17 -9.81 7.03
N LEU A 49 11.23 -9.04 5.95
CA LEU A 49 10.26 -9.06 4.86
C LEU A 49 10.93 -9.44 3.56
N GLU A 50 10.18 -10.09 2.68
CA GLU A 50 10.52 -10.34 1.28
C GLU A 50 9.56 -9.57 0.39
N PHE A 51 10.08 -8.62 -0.39
CA PHE A 51 9.29 -7.77 -1.28
C PHE A 51 8.87 -8.54 -2.53
N HIS A 52 7.64 -8.31 -3.00
CA HIS A 52 7.09 -9.05 -4.15
C HIS A 52 7.63 -8.56 -5.49
N ASN A 53 7.87 -7.25 -5.61
CA ASN A 53 8.19 -6.59 -6.87
C ASN A 53 9.53 -5.83 -6.84
N LEU A 54 10.33 -5.96 -5.76
CA LEU A 54 11.64 -5.34 -5.65
C LEU A 54 12.72 -6.43 -5.63
N THR A 55 13.83 -6.21 -6.31
CA THR A 55 14.95 -7.16 -6.40
C THR A 55 16.27 -6.54 -5.92
N THR A 56 17.21 -7.38 -5.47
CA THR A 56 18.51 -6.91 -4.94
C THR A 56 19.49 -6.43 -6.02
N SER A 57 19.31 -6.88 -7.25
CA SER A 57 20.10 -6.49 -8.42
C SER A 57 19.26 -6.65 -9.68
N SER A 58 19.61 -5.89 -10.73
CA SER A 58 18.95 -6.00 -12.03
C SER A 58 19.28 -7.28 -12.80
N SER A 59 20.14 -8.15 -12.27
CA SER A 59 20.68 -9.32 -12.99
C SER A 59 20.19 -10.67 -12.49
N ASP A 60 19.83 -10.78 -11.20
CA ASP A 60 19.58 -12.09 -10.58
C ASP A 60 18.11 -12.38 -10.25
N ASP A 61 17.18 -11.44 -10.52
CA ASP A 61 15.73 -11.56 -10.21
C ASP A 61 15.44 -12.01 -8.75
N THR A 62 16.42 -11.89 -7.85
CA THR A 62 16.29 -12.33 -6.47
C THR A 62 15.47 -11.31 -5.69
N PRO A 63 14.35 -11.73 -5.06
CA PRO A 63 13.52 -10.84 -4.27
C PRO A 63 14.32 -10.12 -3.19
N LEU A 64 14.11 -8.82 -3.04
CA LEU A 64 14.70 -8.02 -1.99
C LEU A 64 14.18 -8.52 -0.64
N GLN A 65 15.10 -8.85 0.27
CA GLN A 65 14.78 -9.09 1.67
C GLN A 65 15.38 -7.98 2.54
N GLN A 66 14.56 -7.40 3.41
CA GLN A 66 14.99 -6.32 4.31
C GLN A 66 14.38 -6.49 5.69
N THR A 67 15.16 -6.12 6.71
CA THR A 67 14.62 -5.97 8.07
C THR A 67 14.14 -4.55 8.28
N VAL A 68 12.85 -4.38 8.58
CA VAL A 68 12.21 -3.06 8.76
C VAL A 68 11.58 -2.94 10.14
N ASP A 69 11.49 -1.70 10.64
CA ASP A 69 10.79 -1.40 11.90
C ASP A 69 9.27 -1.57 11.70
N ILE A 70 8.59 -2.19 12.68
CA ILE A 70 7.16 -2.54 12.59
C ILE A 70 6.25 -1.32 12.36
N ILE A 71 6.69 -0.13 12.75
CA ILE A 71 5.94 1.13 12.57
C ILE A 71 5.81 1.54 11.09
N LEU A 72 6.67 1.00 10.21
CA LEU A 72 6.64 1.24 8.77
C LEU A 72 5.79 0.20 8.03
N VAL A 73 5.18 -0.74 8.76
CA VAL A 73 4.48 -1.89 8.19
C VAL A 73 3.01 -1.85 8.58
N ARG A 74 2.15 -2.11 7.60
CA ARG A 74 0.70 -2.26 7.80
C ARG A 74 0.19 -3.56 7.14
N PRO A 75 -0.96 -4.10 7.55
CA PRO A 75 -1.59 -5.19 6.82
C PRO A 75 -1.92 -4.76 5.38
N THR A 76 -2.27 -5.68 4.49
CA THR A 76 -2.84 -5.29 3.20
C THR A 76 -4.20 -4.61 3.43
N PRO A 77 -4.46 -3.41 2.87
CA PRO A 77 -5.73 -2.72 3.04
C PRO A 77 -6.86 -3.51 2.37
N PRO A 78 -8.06 -3.49 2.95
CA PRO A 78 -9.22 -4.08 2.32
C PRO A 78 -9.53 -3.34 1.02
N ARG A 79 -10.01 -4.09 0.02
CA ARG A 79 -10.33 -3.55 -1.30
C ARG A 79 -11.81 -3.69 -1.60
N GLU A 80 -12.40 -2.60 -2.08
CA GLU A 80 -13.68 -2.60 -2.76
C GLU A 80 -13.55 -3.37 -4.08
N SER A 81 -14.57 -4.17 -4.41
CA SER A 81 -14.55 -5.01 -5.61
C SER A 81 -14.70 -4.19 -6.90
N ARG A 82 -15.50 -3.11 -6.85
CA ARG A 82 -15.74 -2.15 -7.94
C ARG A 82 -16.12 -0.81 -7.33
N ARG A 83 -15.27 0.21 -7.51
CA ARG A 83 -15.50 1.56 -6.97
C ARG A 83 -15.20 2.58 -8.05
N HIS A 84 -16.10 3.53 -8.22
CA HIS A 84 -15.83 4.72 -9.01
C HIS A 84 -15.31 5.83 -8.12
N PHE A 85 -14.32 6.57 -8.62
CA PHE A 85 -13.73 7.69 -7.90
C PHE A 85 -14.24 9.02 -8.43
N ASN A 86 -14.31 10.01 -7.56
CA ASN A 86 -14.69 11.37 -7.85
C ASN A 86 -13.48 12.30 -7.74
N VAL A 87 -13.56 13.45 -8.41
CA VAL A 87 -12.56 14.51 -8.26
C VAL A 87 -12.49 14.94 -6.80
N GLY A 88 -11.27 15.02 -6.27
CA GLY A 88 -10.97 15.37 -4.89
C GLY A 88 -10.79 14.17 -3.96
N GLU A 89 -11.13 12.94 -4.37
CA GLU A 89 -10.87 11.76 -3.54
C GLU A 89 -9.37 11.42 -3.51
N ASP A 90 -8.89 11.03 -2.32
CA ASP A 90 -7.55 10.51 -2.12
C ASP A 90 -7.52 9.01 -2.43
N VAL A 91 -6.55 8.61 -3.23
CA VAL A 91 -6.38 7.26 -3.76
C VAL A 91 -4.95 6.81 -3.59
N ASP A 92 -4.76 5.49 -3.50
CA ASP A 92 -3.46 4.93 -3.83
C ASP A 92 -3.50 4.47 -5.29
N ALA A 93 -2.52 4.89 -6.08
CA ALA A 93 -2.35 4.45 -7.47
C ALA A 93 -1.20 3.46 -7.60
N PHE A 94 -1.42 2.36 -8.30
CA PHE A 94 -0.38 1.38 -8.57
C PHE A 94 0.52 1.84 -9.71
N HIS A 95 1.76 2.17 -9.37
CA HIS A 95 2.79 2.68 -10.27
C HIS A 95 4.17 2.27 -9.77
N ASP A 96 5.11 1.98 -10.67
CA ASP A 96 6.50 1.58 -10.32
C ASP A 96 6.55 0.58 -9.16
N ASP A 97 5.80 -0.51 -9.32
CA ASP A 97 5.78 -1.66 -8.40
C ASP A 97 5.22 -1.41 -6.98
N GLY A 98 4.74 -0.20 -6.70
CA GLY A 98 4.18 0.23 -5.42
C GLY A 98 2.83 0.93 -5.53
N TRP A 99 2.21 1.16 -4.37
CA TRP A 99 0.98 1.94 -4.22
C TRP A 99 1.32 3.34 -3.74
N TRP A 100 1.01 4.36 -4.55
CA TRP A 100 1.40 5.75 -4.30
C TRP A 100 0.20 6.61 -3.97
N GLU A 101 0.27 7.34 -2.85
CA GLU A 101 -0.75 8.29 -2.44
C GLU A 101 -0.88 9.44 -3.46
N GLY A 102 -2.09 9.68 -3.95
CA GLY A 102 -2.41 10.74 -4.88
C GLY A 102 -3.86 11.21 -4.75
N ASN A 103 -4.18 12.30 -5.45
CA ASN A 103 -5.52 12.89 -5.45
C ASN A 103 -6.12 12.87 -6.86
N VAL A 104 -7.38 12.45 -6.99
CA VAL A 104 -8.07 12.44 -8.28
C VAL A 104 -8.40 13.88 -8.69
N THR A 105 -7.90 14.33 -9.83
CA THR A 105 -8.08 15.69 -10.35
C THR A 105 -9.05 15.76 -11.53
N ALA A 106 -9.24 14.65 -12.26
CA ALA A 106 -10.22 14.56 -13.34
C ALA A 106 -10.74 13.13 -13.51
N VAL A 107 -12.00 13.02 -13.95
CA VAL A 107 -12.61 11.76 -14.41
C VAL A 107 -12.74 11.83 -15.92
N LEU A 108 -12.10 10.91 -16.62
CA LEU A 108 -12.01 10.86 -18.07
C LEU A 108 -12.89 9.73 -18.60
N ASN A 109 -13.93 10.06 -19.35
CA ASN A 109 -14.74 9.07 -20.04
C ASN A 109 -14.02 8.64 -21.31
N ILE A 110 -13.98 7.34 -21.58
CA ILE A 110 -13.39 6.78 -22.80
C ILE A 110 -14.51 6.31 -23.73
N ASP A 111 -14.32 6.53 -25.03
CA ASP A 111 -15.15 5.93 -26.07
C ASP A 111 -15.21 4.40 -25.89
N GLY A 112 -16.42 3.85 -25.80
CA GLY A 112 -16.64 2.44 -25.49
C GLY A 112 -17.02 2.12 -24.03
N GLY A 113 -17.23 3.14 -23.18
CA GLY A 113 -17.90 3.00 -21.88
C GLY A 113 -16.97 2.76 -20.68
N GLY A 114 -15.67 2.98 -20.84
CA GLY A 114 -14.68 2.91 -19.75
C GLY A 114 -14.47 4.26 -19.05
N ARG A 115 -13.92 4.22 -17.84
CA ARG A 115 -13.46 5.41 -17.10
C ARG A 115 -11.97 5.31 -16.81
N ARG A 116 -11.28 6.44 -16.95
CA ARG A 116 -9.94 6.68 -16.42
C ARG A 116 -9.99 7.84 -15.45
N TYR A 117 -8.97 7.92 -14.61
CA TYR A 117 -8.86 8.93 -13.58
C TYR A 117 -7.49 9.58 -13.70
N SER A 118 -7.46 10.90 -13.77
CA SER A 118 -6.20 11.65 -13.70
C SER A 118 -5.87 11.87 -12.23
N VAL A 119 -4.69 11.41 -11.79
CA VAL A 119 -4.25 11.45 -10.41
C VAL A 119 -3.02 12.33 -10.30
N TYR A 120 -3.04 13.26 -9.33
CA TYR A 120 -1.94 14.15 -9.02
C TYR A 120 -1.16 13.65 -7.79
N PHE A 121 0.15 13.49 -7.94
CA PHE A 121 1.06 13.08 -6.87
C PHE A 121 1.76 14.31 -6.30
N ARG A 122 1.50 14.63 -5.03
CA ARG A 122 2.04 15.85 -4.41
C ARG A 122 3.57 15.81 -4.24
N CYS A 123 4.13 14.63 -3.95
CA CYS A 123 5.55 14.45 -3.71
C CYS A 123 6.38 14.70 -4.98
N SER A 124 6.01 14.10 -6.11
CA SER A 124 6.72 14.24 -7.39
C SER A 124 6.23 15.41 -8.26
N ARG A 125 5.06 15.97 -7.93
CA ARG A 125 4.34 17.00 -8.74
C ARG A 125 3.91 16.51 -10.12
N GLU A 126 3.69 15.21 -10.25
CA GLU A 126 3.29 14.58 -11.51
C GLU A 126 1.78 14.39 -11.57
N GLN A 127 1.27 14.30 -12.80
CA GLN A 127 -0.12 13.97 -13.09
C GLN A 127 -0.15 12.82 -14.11
N ILE A 128 -0.80 11.72 -13.74
CA ILE A 128 -0.81 10.48 -14.52
C ILE A 128 -2.23 9.92 -14.56
N ASP A 129 -2.63 9.38 -15.71
CA ASP A 129 -3.96 8.79 -15.89
C ASP A 129 -3.93 7.28 -15.61
N PHE A 130 -4.85 6.82 -14.77
CA PHE A 130 -4.99 5.43 -14.36
C PHE A 130 -6.35 4.85 -14.74
N SER A 131 -6.40 3.53 -14.92
CA SER A 131 -7.66 2.79 -14.96
C SER A 131 -8.18 2.49 -13.55
N GLU A 132 -9.47 2.13 -13.43
CA GLU A 132 -10.08 1.78 -12.15
C GLU A 132 -9.32 0.66 -11.39
N SER A 133 -8.83 -0.37 -12.10
CA SER A 133 -8.12 -1.49 -11.48
C SER A 133 -6.72 -1.13 -10.97
N GLN A 134 -6.19 0.02 -11.36
CA GLN A 134 -4.91 0.54 -10.87
C GLN A 134 -5.09 1.49 -9.69
N LEU A 135 -6.32 1.80 -9.29
CA LEU A 135 -6.61 2.65 -8.15
C LEU A 135 -7.26 1.85 -7.03
N ARG A 136 -7.04 2.30 -5.81
CA ARG A 136 -7.83 1.92 -4.64
C ARG A 136 -8.06 3.15 -3.78
N LEU A 137 -9.07 3.11 -2.92
CA LEU A 137 -9.25 4.15 -1.92
C LEU A 137 -8.02 4.21 -1.02
N HIS A 138 -7.49 5.41 -0.81
CA HIS A 138 -6.43 5.60 0.17
C HIS A 138 -6.97 5.35 1.58
N ARG A 139 -6.24 4.55 2.37
CA ARG A 139 -6.60 4.21 3.75
C ARG A 139 -5.37 4.27 4.63
N GLU A 140 -5.55 4.75 5.84
CA GLU A 140 -4.55 4.78 6.89
C GLU A 140 -4.75 3.63 7.87
N TRP A 141 -3.66 3.01 8.30
CA TRP A 141 -3.67 1.98 9.33
C TRP A 141 -3.32 2.60 10.68
N VAL A 142 -4.34 2.84 11.50
CA VAL A 142 -4.21 3.59 12.75
C VAL A 142 -4.74 2.74 13.90
N TYR A 143 -3.90 2.46 14.89
CA TYR A 143 -4.26 1.69 16.09
C TYR A 143 -4.98 0.36 15.83
N GLY A 144 -4.63 -0.35 14.76
CA GLY A 144 -5.22 -1.66 14.47
C GLY A 144 -6.51 -1.61 13.65
N ILE A 145 -6.88 -0.44 13.11
CA ILE A 145 -8.05 -0.28 12.25
C ILE A 145 -7.71 0.48 10.97
N TRP A 146 -8.45 0.19 9.90
CA TRP A 146 -8.38 0.95 8.64
C TRP A 146 -9.27 2.17 8.71
N ILE A 147 -8.73 3.32 8.31
CA ILE A 147 -9.44 4.59 8.24
C ILE A 147 -9.33 5.17 6.82
N PRO A 148 -10.44 5.43 6.12
CA PRO A 148 -11.80 5.02 6.48
C PRO A 148 -11.93 3.48 6.59
N PRO A 149 -13.03 2.95 7.18
CA PRO A 149 -13.31 1.51 7.18
C PRO A 149 -13.82 1.04 5.82
N LEU A 150 -13.72 -0.27 5.52
CA LEU A 150 -14.26 -0.83 4.28
C LEU A 150 -15.76 -0.51 4.19
N GLU A 151 -16.21 -0.01 3.04
CA GLU A 151 -17.63 0.24 2.82
C GLU A 151 -18.35 -1.11 2.66
N ASP A 152 -19.27 -1.41 3.57
CA ASP A 152 -20.20 -2.51 3.38
C ASP A 152 -21.21 -2.09 2.31
N HIS A 153 -21.08 -2.65 1.11
CA HIS A 153 -22.15 -2.61 0.12
C HIS A 153 -23.27 -3.59 0.54
N SER A 154 -24.02 -3.22 1.58
CA SER A 154 -25.30 -3.86 1.94
C SER A 154 -26.40 -3.49 0.96
#